data_AF-A0A535Y3P5-F1
#
_entry.id   AF-A0A535Y3P5-F1
#
_cell.length_a   1.000
_cell.length_b   1.000
_cell.length_c   1.000
_cell.angle_alpha   90.00
_cell.angle_beta   90.00
_cell.angle_gamma   90.00
#
_symmetry.space_group_name_H-M   'P 1'
#
loop_
_entity.id
_entity.type
_entity.pdbx_description
1 polymer ?
#
loop_
_entity_poly.entity_id
_entity_poly.type
_entity_poly.pdbx_seq_one_letter_code
_entity_poly.pdbx_strand_id
1 'polypeptide(L)'
;MLAIRRESGPQAIAFARGTGSGTGLSPTEPWVARLAGAFGSPNYMTNTHICNWARDGTNHYTFGSYEFPLPEVEKSGCLLLWGSNPTATLLNLATRIVAARARGLKLVVIDPRRIGLANKADHHLAVRPGTDGALALAFIHELIERRWYDDGFVRDWTNAPLLVREDTGRLLRASDVDPAALRRVSPDASGSVSIARGDLVEYSPEAGRYAVPTAELDLHGAQLVPLRTGERVRARTVFDLLAAEARRHEPDLAAEITGVPAAQIRETVAFLIANRPLSHHTWNGIMQHTNATLAGRAISVFYALTGDWDRPGGNVLPGPNLTKPISLEVTAAQAALRLGRDDRPLGPQVAPPHNIASYDLYDAILGGRPYQVRGLVSFGSNTIVNSADPVRGREALRKLEFFAQAELFHTPTTQFADVLLPAASFLETEFLVIRHGKVQRRRRAVAPLHERRPDIEIIFDLAVRLGLGDAFADGNLAAAYDDVVSPMGVSWAGLRDHPHGLDAHAPAGYEKHAQRDEHGAPKGFATTSGKVEIFLDSWAAHGADPLPVYREPAESLRSTPELAARFPLV
;
A
#
# COMPACT_ATOMS: atom_id res chain seq x y z
N MET A 1 -3.28 2.55 33.17
CA MET A 1 -4.22 2.35 32.02
C MET A 1 -5.68 2.63 32.36
N LEU A 2 -6.37 1.85 33.21
CA LEU A 2 -7.81 2.04 33.46
C LEU A 2 -8.18 3.42 34.03
N ALA A 3 -7.30 4.03 34.85
CA ALA A 3 -7.47 5.40 35.34
C ALA A 3 -7.54 6.41 34.17
N ILE A 4 -6.52 6.45 33.31
CA ILE A 4 -6.48 7.27 32.09
C ILE A 4 -7.73 7.05 31.23
N ARG A 5 -8.15 5.79 31.01
CA ARG A 5 -9.36 5.48 30.22
C ARG A 5 -10.63 6.12 30.80
N ARG A 6 -10.81 6.10 32.12
CA ARG A 6 -11.98 6.70 32.77
C ARG A 6 -11.96 8.22 32.72
N GLU A 7 -10.77 8.81 32.87
CA GLU A 7 -10.61 10.27 32.97
C GLU A 7 -10.59 10.97 31.61
N SER A 8 -9.98 10.36 30.60
CA SER A 8 -9.69 11.00 29.31
C SER A 8 -10.17 10.20 28.10
N GLY A 9 -10.83 9.06 28.33
CA GLY A 9 -11.26 8.15 27.29
C GLY A 9 -10.17 7.18 26.82
N PRO A 10 -10.54 6.10 26.10
CA PRO A 10 -9.60 5.08 25.67
C PRO A 10 -8.56 5.58 24.64
N GLN A 11 -8.90 6.62 23.86
CA GLN A 11 -8.02 7.24 22.87
C GLN A 11 -6.80 7.94 23.50
N ALA A 12 -6.86 8.29 24.78
CA ALA A 12 -5.71 8.86 25.51
C ALA A 12 -4.58 7.85 25.77
N ILE A 13 -4.77 6.57 25.41
CA ILE A 13 -3.72 5.55 25.40
C ILE A 13 -3.45 5.11 23.96
N ALA A 14 -2.21 5.27 23.51
CA ALA A 14 -1.77 4.74 22.23
C ALA A 14 -1.19 3.33 22.41
N PHE A 15 -1.31 2.52 21.35
CA PHE A 15 -0.67 1.22 21.23
C PHE A 15 0.36 1.26 20.12
N ALA A 16 1.51 0.61 20.31
CA ALA A 16 2.56 0.59 19.31
C ALA A 16 3.20 -0.79 19.18
N ARG A 17 3.83 -1.06 18.03
CA ARG A 17 4.73 -2.20 17.86
C ARG A 17 5.85 -1.96 16.87
N GLY A 18 6.94 -2.73 17.01
CA GLY A 18 8.05 -2.78 16.04
C GLY A 18 7.75 -3.66 14.83
N THR A 19 8.46 -3.46 13.71
CA THR A 19 8.18 -4.12 12.41
C THR A 19 8.00 -5.63 12.53
N GLY A 20 6.93 -6.20 11.96
CA GLY A 20 6.75 -7.65 11.83
C GLY A 20 7.70 -8.26 10.78
N SER A 21 8.24 -7.47 9.85
CA SER A 21 9.15 -7.98 8.83
C SER A 21 10.52 -8.31 9.42
N GLY A 22 10.86 -9.60 9.42
CA GLY A 22 12.13 -10.10 9.93
C GLY A 22 12.23 -10.22 11.45
N THR A 23 11.12 -10.07 12.18
CA THR A 23 11.12 -10.14 13.66
C THR A 23 10.16 -11.21 14.20
N GLY A 24 10.28 -11.50 15.49
CA GLY A 24 9.34 -12.37 16.23
C GLY A 24 7.96 -11.75 16.45
N LEU A 25 7.73 -10.50 16.06
CA LEU A 25 6.45 -9.79 16.29
C LEU A 25 5.41 -10.02 15.19
N SER A 26 5.80 -10.52 14.00
CA SER A 26 4.83 -10.77 12.92
C SER A 26 3.58 -11.58 13.35
N PRO A 27 3.70 -12.63 14.19
CA PRO A 27 2.56 -13.41 14.68
C PRO A 27 1.71 -12.68 15.72
N THR A 28 2.27 -11.68 16.41
CA THR A 28 1.62 -10.99 17.54
C THR A 28 1.01 -9.66 17.14
N GLU A 29 1.48 -9.05 16.04
CA GLU A 29 0.99 -7.78 15.52
C GLU A 29 -0.54 -7.70 15.40
N PRO A 30 -1.25 -8.69 14.83
CA PRO A 30 -2.71 -8.64 14.75
C PRO A 30 -3.39 -8.67 16.13
N TRP A 31 -2.78 -9.33 17.11
CA TRP A 31 -3.31 -9.40 18.48
C TRP A 31 -3.11 -8.11 19.27
N VAL A 32 -2.01 -7.37 19.02
CA VAL A 32 -1.84 -6.01 19.56
C VAL A 32 -2.90 -5.07 18.97
N ALA A 33 -3.16 -5.20 17.66
CA ALA A 33 -4.21 -4.44 16.98
C ALA A 33 -5.61 -4.74 17.57
N ARG A 34 -5.93 -6.03 17.80
CA ARG A 34 -7.16 -6.44 18.50
C ARG A 34 -7.22 -5.90 19.92
N LEU A 35 -6.10 -5.89 20.66
CA LEU A 35 -6.06 -5.38 22.03
C LEU A 35 -6.37 -3.87 22.07
N ALA A 36 -5.78 -3.11 21.14
CA ALA A 36 -6.07 -1.69 20.99
C ALA A 36 -7.56 -1.43 20.68
N GLY A 37 -8.12 -2.20 19.73
CA GLY A 37 -9.53 -2.13 19.35
C GLY A 37 -10.48 -2.47 20.51
N ALA A 38 -10.25 -3.61 21.18
CA ALA A 38 -11.04 -4.03 22.34
C ALA A 38 -10.94 -3.04 23.53
N PHE A 39 -9.77 -2.41 23.72
CA PHE A 39 -9.62 -1.33 24.69
C PHE A 39 -10.41 -0.07 24.29
N GLY A 40 -10.70 0.09 23.00
CA GLY A 40 -11.42 1.21 22.40
C GLY A 40 -10.52 2.32 21.89
N SER A 41 -9.21 2.08 21.77
CA SER A 41 -8.27 3.09 21.27
C SER A 41 -8.10 2.94 19.75
N PRO A 42 -8.36 4.00 18.97
CA PRO A 42 -8.06 4.00 17.53
C PRO A 42 -6.57 4.26 17.24
N ASN A 43 -5.77 4.55 18.26
CA ASN A 43 -4.41 5.07 18.16
C ASN A 43 -3.39 3.94 18.15
N TYR A 44 -3.33 3.23 17.03
CA TYR A 44 -2.40 2.14 16.80
C TYR A 44 -1.26 2.56 15.87
N MET A 45 -0.05 2.69 16.43
CA MET A 45 1.14 3.14 15.72
C MET A 45 2.01 1.96 15.28
N THR A 46 2.42 2.00 14.02
CA THR A 46 3.44 1.12 13.47
C THR A 46 4.42 1.97 12.64
N ASN A 47 5.42 1.33 12.04
CA ASN A 47 6.32 1.98 11.11
C ASN A 47 5.68 2.25 9.74
N THR A 48 4.35 2.05 9.58
CA THR A 48 3.68 2.12 8.27
C THR A 48 3.92 3.45 7.56
N HIS A 49 3.81 4.54 8.30
CA HIS A 49 3.99 5.92 7.82
C HIS A 49 5.38 6.21 7.21
N ILE A 50 6.39 5.38 7.48
CA ILE A 50 7.77 5.52 6.94
C ILE A 50 8.17 4.34 6.04
N CYS A 51 7.66 3.13 6.32
CA CYS A 51 8.17 1.90 5.72
C CYS A 51 7.42 1.51 4.43
N ASN A 52 6.09 1.49 4.46
CA ASN A 52 5.32 0.85 3.37
C ASN A 52 4.10 1.66 2.92
N TRP A 53 3.66 2.70 3.65
CA TRP A 53 2.47 3.46 3.29
C TRP A 53 2.48 3.96 1.84
N ALA A 54 3.59 4.57 1.40
CA ALA A 54 3.69 5.10 0.04
C ALA A 54 3.61 4.03 -1.05
N ARG A 55 3.81 2.74 -0.72
CA ARG A 55 3.64 1.62 -1.65
C ARG A 55 2.28 0.98 -1.56
N ASP A 56 1.88 0.63 -0.34
CA ASP A 56 0.66 -0.14 -0.10
C ASP A 56 -0.56 0.75 -0.28
N GLY A 57 -0.48 2.02 0.17
CA GLY A 57 -1.50 3.03 -0.08
C GLY A 57 -1.67 3.32 -1.57
N THR A 58 -0.59 3.47 -2.34
CA THR A 58 -0.71 3.71 -3.79
C THR A 58 -1.28 2.50 -4.52
N ASN A 59 -0.88 1.29 -4.14
CA ASN A 59 -1.46 0.06 -4.70
C ASN A 59 -2.95 -0.07 -4.34
N HIS A 60 -3.34 0.30 -3.11
CA HIS A 60 -4.72 0.33 -2.66
C HIS A 60 -5.57 1.29 -3.52
N TYR A 61 -5.12 2.53 -3.69
CA TYR A 61 -5.85 3.51 -4.50
C TYR A 61 -5.85 3.15 -6.00
N THR A 62 -4.79 2.55 -6.53
CA THR A 62 -4.68 2.22 -7.96
C THR A 62 -5.45 0.97 -8.35
N PHE A 63 -5.22 -0.13 -7.63
CA PHE A 63 -5.71 -1.47 -7.98
C PHE A 63 -6.76 -2.00 -6.99
N GLY A 64 -7.05 -1.28 -5.90
CA GLY A 64 -7.95 -1.76 -4.86
C GLY A 64 -7.34 -2.79 -3.91
N SER A 65 -6.05 -3.11 -4.06
CA SER A 65 -5.35 -4.09 -3.23
C SER A 65 -4.39 -3.38 -2.27
N TYR A 66 -4.59 -3.52 -0.96
CA TYR A 66 -3.65 -2.95 0.01
C TYR A 66 -2.29 -3.66 -0.02
N GLU A 67 -2.30 -4.99 -0.09
CA GLU A 67 -1.05 -5.74 -0.24
C GLU A 67 -0.57 -5.69 -1.68
N PHE A 68 0.68 -5.27 -1.86
CA PHE A 68 1.38 -5.35 -3.14
C PHE A 68 1.74 -6.82 -3.45
N PRO A 69 1.13 -7.45 -4.47
CA PRO A 69 1.37 -8.85 -4.78
C PRO A 69 2.83 -9.09 -5.19
N LEU A 70 3.41 -10.20 -4.73
CA LEU A 70 4.77 -10.56 -5.13
C LEU A 70 4.83 -10.99 -6.60
N PRO A 71 5.95 -10.76 -7.29
CA PRO A 71 6.12 -11.22 -8.68
C PRO A 71 6.14 -12.75 -8.79
N GLU A 72 5.48 -13.30 -9.82
CA GLU A 72 5.57 -14.71 -10.23
C GLU A 72 6.80 -14.92 -11.12
N VAL A 73 8.00 -14.69 -10.55
CA VAL A 73 9.28 -14.69 -11.29
C VAL A 73 9.58 -16.00 -12.02
N GLU A 74 8.91 -17.09 -11.66
CA GLU A 74 9.05 -18.38 -12.33
C GLU A 74 8.49 -18.40 -13.75
N LYS A 75 7.50 -17.56 -14.04
CA LYS A 75 6.83 -17.45 -15.33
C LYS A 75 7.06 -16.10 -16.02
N SER A 76 7.70 -15.14 -15.35
CA SER A 76 8.04 -13.84 -15.94
C SER A 76 9.04 -13.97 -17.08
N GLY A 77 8.83 -13.22 -18.17
CA GLY A 77 9.85 -13.00 -19.20
C GLY A 77 10.86 -11.95 -18.76
N CYS A 78 10.40 -10.92 -18.03
CA CYS A 78 11.23 -9.87 -17.47
C CYS A 78 10.78 -9.49 -16.06
N LEU A 79 11.74 -9.25 -15.17
CA LEU A 79 11.53 -8.70 -13.84
C LEU A 79 12.12 -7.29 -13.76
N LEU A 80 11.28 -6.34 -13.36
CA LEU A 80 11.68 -4.98 -13.01
C LEU A 80 11.85 -4.85 -11.49
N LEU A 81 13.09 -4.70 -11.02
CA LEU A 81 13.39 -4.36 -9.63
C LEU A 81 13.60 -2.85 -9.52
N TRP A 82 12.73 -2.16 -8.79
CA TRP A 82 12.75 -0.70 -8.68
C TRP A 82 12.87 -0.26 -7.22
N GLY A 83 14.01 0.30 -6.84
CA GLY A 83 14.28 0.74 -5.46
C GLY A 83 14.18 -0.39 -4.43
N SER A 84 14.52 -1.62 -4.82
CA SER A 84 14.50 -2.79 -3.94
C SER A 84 15.76 -3.63 -4.11
N ASN A 85 16.31 -4.12 -3.00
CA ASN A 85 17.46 -5.03 -2.98
C ASN A 85 17.12 -6.36 -2.28
N PRO A 86 16.42 -7.29 -2.97
CA PRO A 86 16.04 -8.58 -2.39
C PRO A 86 17.20 -9.39 -1.79
N THR A 87 18.43 -9.23 -2.29
CA THR A 87 19.60 -9.97 -1.75
C THR A 87 19.92 -9.61 -0.30
N ALA A 88 19.58 -8.38 0.12
CA ALA A 88 19.77 -7.93 1.49
C ALA A 88 18.49 -8.02 2.33
N THR A 89 17.31 -7.87 1.70
CA THR A 89 16.05 -7.65 2.45
C THR A 89 14.99 -8.74 2.26
N LEU A 90 15.10 -9.60 1.25
CA LEU A 90 14.09 -10.62 0.94
C LEU A 90 14.72 -11.85 0.26
N LEU A 91 15.49 -12.62 1.05
CA LEU A 91 16.29 -13.74 0.55
C LEU A 91 15.48 -14.80 -0.22
N ASN A 92 14.23 -15.06 0.17
CA ASN A 92 13.34 -15.96 -0.57
C ASN A 92 13.15 -15.49 -2.03
N LEU A 93 12.80 -14.21 -2.23
CA LEU A 93 12.66 -13.64 -3.56
C LEU A 93 14.00 -13.64 -4.30
N ALA A 94 15.11 -13.31 -3.64
CA ALA A 94 16.44 -13.36 -4.25
C ALA A 94 16.80 -14.75 -4.80
N THR A 95 16.53 -15.82 -4.03
CA THR A 95 16.75 -17.20 -4.48
C THR A 95 15.89 -17.55 -5.69
N ARG A 96 14.61 -17.16 -5.69
CA ARG A 96 13.70 -17.35 -6.83
C ARG A 96 14.17 -16.60 -8.07
N ILE A 97 14.67 -15.36 -7.92
CA ILE A 97 15.25 -14.56 -9.01
C ILE A 97 16.46 -15.27 -9.61
N VAL A 98 17.39 -15.76 -8.79
CA VAL A 98 18.60 -16.46 -9.29
C VAL A 98 18.20 -17.72 -10.07
N ALA A 99 17.26 -18.50 -9.56
CA ALA A 99 16.77 -19.70 -10.25
C ALA A 99 16.06 -19.35 -11.57
N ALA A 100 15.26 -18.27 -11.60
CA ALA A 100 14.59 -17.81 -12.80
C ALA A 100 15.56 -17.23 -13.84
N ARG A 101 16.62 -16.52 -13.41
CA ARG A 101 17.71 -16.04 -14.29
C ARG A 101 18.38 -17.20 -15.01
N ALA A 102 18.64 -18.31 -14.32
CA ALA A 102 19.20 -19.52 -14.94
C ALA A 102 18.28 -20.13 -16.03
N ARG A 103 16.99 -19.80 -16.03
CA ARG A 103 16.00 -20.21 -17.04
C ARG A 103 15.74 -19.14 -18.11
N GLY A 104 16.46 -18.02 -18.09
CA GLY A 104 16.36 -16.97 -19.11
C GLY A 104 15.55 -15.73 -18.74
N LEU A 105 15.08 -15.61 -17.48
CA LEU A 105 14.42 -14.38 -16.99
C LEU A 105 15.30 -13.16 -17.30
N LYS A 106 14.73 -12.12 -17.91
CA LYS A 106 15.41 -10.82 -18.05
C LYS A 106 15.27 -9.99 -16.79
N LEU A 107 16.27 -9.16 -16.49
CA LEU A 107 16.34 -8.39 -15.26
C LEU A 107 16.69 -6.94 -15.55
N VAL A 108 15.80 -6.03 -15.18
CA VAL A 108 16.05 -4.59 -15.13
C VAL A 108 16.12 -4.16 -13.67
N VAL A 109 17.15 -3.40 -13.32
CA VAL A 109 17.32 -2.83 -11.97
C VAL A 109 17.35 -1.31 -12.06
N ILE A 110 16.50 -0.66 -11.27
CA ILE A 110 16.50 0.79 -11.10
C ILE A 110 16.86 1.05 -9.64
N ASP A 111 18.08 1.52 -9.41
CA ASP A 111 18.64 1.83 -8.09
C ASP A 111 19.80 2.83 -8.31
N PRO A 112 19.89 3.93 -7.55
CA PRO A 112 21.03 4.85 -7.65
C PRO A 112 22.38 4.14 -7.48
N ARG A 113 22.40 3.05 -6.72
CA ARG A 113 23.61 2.24 -6.45
C ARG A 113 23.64 0.99 -7.32
N ARG A 114 24.84 0.57 -7.67
CA ARG A 114 25.07 -0.71 -8.34
C ARG A 114 25.05 -1.87 -7.35
N ILE A 115 23.86 -2.20 -6.84
CA ILE A 115 23.64 -3.31 -5.90
C ILE A 115 23.98 -4.68 -6.51
N GLY A 116 24.06 -5.73 -5.68
CA GLY A 116 24.48 -7.08 -6.13
C GLY A 116 23.75 -7.60 -7.37
N LEU A 117 22.42 -7.42 -7.43
CA LEU A 117 21.62 -7.81 -8.60
C LEU A 117 21.81 -6.89 -9.82
N ALA A 118 22.15 -5.62 -9.61
CA ALA A 118 22.43 -4.68 -10.70
C ALA A 118 23.67 -5.09 -11.51
N ASN A 119 24.68 -5.71 -10.88
CA ASN A 119 25.86 -6.24 -11.56
C ASN A 119 25.54 -7.36 -12.58
N LYS A 120 24.38 -8.01 -12.42
CA LYS A 120 23.91 -9.09 -13.30
C LYS A 120 22.64 -8.71 -14.05
N ALA A 121 22.24 -7.44 -14.02
CA ALA A 121 21.05 -6.97 -14.72
C ALA A 121 21.36 -6.76 -16.21
N ASP A 122 20.36 -6.97 -17.06
CA ASP A 122 20.44 -6.65 -18.49
C ASP A 122 20.44 -5.11 -18.67
N HIS A 123 19.67 -4.39 -17.86
CA HIS A 123 19.72 -2.93 -17.75
C HIS A 123 19.83 -2.50 -16.28
N HIS A 124 20.72 -1.55 -15.98
CA HIS A 124 20.80 -0.87 -14.69
C HIS A 124 20.67 0.64 -14.89
N LEU A 125 19.62 1.25 -14.35
CA LEU A 125 19.40 2.69 -14.40
C LEU A 125 19.74 3.29 -13.04
N ALA A 126 20.82 4.09 -13.00
CA ALA A 126 21.27 4.80 -11.82
C ALA A 126 20.52 6.12 -11.68
N VAL A 127 19.24 6.01 -11.32
CA VAL A 127 18.34 7.15 -11.11
C VAL A 127 18.82 8.03 -9.95
N ARG A 128 18.69 9.36 -10.08
CA ARG A 128 18.93 10.29 -8.97
C ARG A 128 17.91 10.02 -7.85
N PRO A 129 18.34 9.94 -6.57
CA PRO A 129 17.41 9.71 -5.46
C PRO A 129 16.20 10.66 -5.47
N GLY A 130 15.00 10.09 -5.34
CA GLY A 130 13.75 10.85 -5.31
C GLY A 130 13.23 11.27 -6.67
N THR A 131 13.81 10.81 -7.79
CA THR A 131 13.36 11.17 -9.15
C THR A 131 12.63 10.07 -9.90
N ASP A 132 12.33 8.97 -9.23
CA ASP A 132 11.69 7.78 -9.78
C ASP A 132 10.33 8.09 -10.45
N GLY A 133 9.59 9.07 -9.93
CA GLY A 133 8.32 9.51 -10.54
C GLY A 133 8.51 10.11 -11.94
N ALA A 134 9.56 10.91 -12.16
CA ALA A 134 9.88 11.45 -13.48
C ALA A 134 10.31 10.34 -14.45
N LEU A 135 11.10 9.37 -13.97
CA LEU A 135 11.50 8.21 -14.77
C LEU A 135 10.29 7.33 -15.16
N ALA A 136 9.36 7.09 -14.22
CA ALA A 136 8.13 6.36 -14.50
C ALA A 136 7.22 7.09 -15.49
N LEU A 137 7.12 8.43 -15.41
CA LEU A 137 6.39 9.22 -16.40
C LEU A 137 7.05 9.18 -17.79
N ALA A 138 8.38 9.13 -17.87
CA ALA A 138 9.09 8.89 -19.12
C ALA A 138 8.80 7.50 -19.70
N PHE A 139 8.68 6.47 -18.85
CA PHE A 139 8.28 5.14 -19.29
C PHE A 139 6.84 5.14 -19.82
N ILE A 140 5.91 5.81 -19.12
CA ILE A 140 4.52 5.98 -19.57
C ILE A 140 4.48 6.72 -20.92
N HIS A 141 5.27 7.78 -21.09
CA HIS A 141 5.37 8.52 -22.34
C HIS A 141 5.75 7.59 -23.50
N GLU A 142 6.82 6.80 -23.36
CA GLU A 142 7.25 5.87 -24.41
C GLU A 142 6.19 4.80 -24.71
N LEU A 143 5.45 4.30 -23.70
CA LEU A 143 4.34 3.37 -23.94
C LEU A 143 3.22 4.00 -24.76
N ILE A 144 2.83 5.24 -24.45
CA ILE A 144 1.72 5.93 -25.11
C ILE A 144 2.11 6.34 -26.53
N GLU A 145 3.23 7.04 -26.71
CA GLU A 145 3.67 7.56 -28.02
C GLU A 145 3.92 6.42 -29.03
N ARG A 146 4.43 5.27 -28.57
CA ARG A 146 4.70 4.11 -29.43
C ARG A 146 3.56 3.11 -29.50
N ARG A 147 2.46 3.34 -28.76
CA ARG A 147 1.32 2.40 -28.62
C ARG A 147 1.75 1.00 -28.19
N TRP A 148 2.64 0.93 -27.19
CA TRP A 148 3.14 -0.32 -26.60
C TRP A 148 2.36 -0.78 -25.36
N TYR A 149 1.38 0.00 -24.92
CA TYR A 149 0.44 -0.40 -23.86
C TYR A 149 -0.54 -1.49 -24.34
N ASP A 150 -1.09 -2.26 -23.41
CA ASP A 150 -2.16 -3.23 -23.68
C ASP A 150 -3.50 -2.49 -23.88
N ASP A 151 -3.81 -2.16 -25.14
CA ASP A 151 -5.00 -1.37 -25.51
C ASP A 151 -6.32 -1.98 -24.97
N GLY A 152 -6.46 -3.31 -25.04
CA GLY A 152 -7.63 -4.01 -24.51
C GLY A 152 -7.75 -3.85 -23.00
N PHE A 153 -6.66 -4.13 -22.26
CA PHE A 153 -6.66 -3.95 -20.81
C PHE A 153 -6.93 -2.49 -20.41
N VAL A 154 -6.31 -1.53 -21.10
CA VAL A 154 -6.49 -0.10 -20.82
C VAL A 154 -7.94 0.33 -21.01
N ARG A 155 -8.64 -0.13 -22.06
CA ARG A 155 -10.07 0.18 -22.27
C ARG A 155 -11.00 -0.52 -21.30
N ASP A 156 -10.74 -1.81 -21.06
CA ASP A 156 -11.66 -2.68 -20.32
C ASP A 156 -11.57 -2.46 -18.82
N TRP A 157 -10.35 -2.32 -18.32
CA TRP A 157 -10.03 -2.51 -16.91
C TRP A 157 -9.45 -1.29 -16.23
N THR A 158 -9.22 -0.19 -16.96
CA THR A 158 -8.79 1.07 -16.37
C THR A 158 -9.83 2.17 -16.58
N ASN A 159 -9.75 3.24 -15.80
CA ASN A 159 -10.58 4.41 -16.02
C ASN A 159 -10.04 5.38 -17.10
N ALA A 160 -9.06 4.96 -17.91
CA ALA A 160 -8.52 5.73 -19.03
C ALA A 160 -9.57 6.33 -19.99
N PRO A 161 -10.65 5.61 -20.37
CA PRO A 161 -11.65 6.16 -21.29
C PRO A 161 -12.56 7.23 -20.66
N LEU A 162 -12.66 7.28 -19.32
CA LEU A 162 -13.59 8.18 -18.65
C LEU A 162 -13.21 9.64 -18.87
N LEU A 163 -14.20 10.53 -18.87
CA LEU A 163 -14.04 11.95 -19.07
C LEU A 163 -13.85 12.70 -17.76
N VAL A 164 -12.91 13.63 -17.75
CA VAL A 164 -12.69 14.63 -16.69
C VAL A 164 -13.13 15.99 -17.21
N ARG A 165 -13.91 16.69 -16.40
CA ARG A 165 -14.34 18.07 -16.62
C ARG A 165 -13.17 19.03 -16.43
N GLU A 166 -12.87 19.87 -17.43
CA GLU A 166 -11.76 20.83 -17.35
C GLU A 166 -12.04 22.00 -16.40
N ASP A 167 -13.32 22.31 -16.13
CA ASP A 167 -13.74 23.39 -15.23
C ASP A 167 -13.65 23.02 -13.75
N THR A 168 -13.91 21.76 -13.41
CA THR A 168 -13.91 21.28 -12.00
C THR A 168 -12.73 20.38 -11.65
N GLY A 169 -12.05 19.80 -12.65
CA GLY A 169 -11.04 18.78 -12.42
C GLY A 169 -11.61 17.49 -11.82
N ARG A 170 -12.90 17.20 -12.03
CA ARG A 170 -13.59 16.00 -11.52
C ARG A 170 -14.05 15.12 -12.68
N LEU A 171 -14.26 13.82 -12.41
CA LEU A 171 -14.88 12.94 -13.41
C LEU A 171 -16.28 13.46 -13.78
N LEU A 172 -16.56 13.54 -15.07
CA LEU A 172 -17.86 13.88 -15.61
C LEU A 172 -18.86 12.77 -15.25
N ARG A 173 -19.94 13.13 -14.55
CA ARG A 173 -20.99 12.20 -14.15
C ARG A 173 -22.17 12.29 -15.12
N ALA A 174 -22.86 11.17 -15.34
CA ALA A 174 -24.07 11.13 -16.16
C ALA A 174 -25.19 12.03 -15.59
N SER A 175 -25.18 12.26 -14.27
CA SER A 175 -26.04 13.22 -13.59
C SER A 175 -25.78 14.67 -14.01
N ASP A 176 -24.58 15.01 -14.48
CA ASP A 176 -24.22 16.37 -14.88
C ASP A 176 -24.68 16.69 -16.31
N VAL A 177 -24.76 15.67 -17.17
CA VAL A 177 -24.96 15.80 -18.62
C VAL A 177 -26.44 15.92 -18.96
N ASP A 178 -26.75 16.75 -19.97
CA ASP A 178 -28.07 16.79 -20.59
C ASP A 178 -28.45 15.37 -21.08
N PRO A 179 -29.55 14.77 -20.60
CA PRO A 179 -29.99 13.43 -21.04
C PRO A 179 -30.08 13.26 -22.56
N ALA A 180 -30.41 14.33 -23.30
CA ALA A 180 -30.52 14.29 -24.75
C ALA A 180 -29.17 14.07 -25.46
N ALA A 181 -28.05 14.35 -24.77
CA ALA A 181 -26.70 14.19 -25.30
C ALA A 181 -26.06 12.83 -25.00
N LEU A 182 -26.67 12.03 -24.12
CA LEU A 182 -26.15 10.71 -23.75
C LEU A 182 -26.81 9.61 -24.61
N ARG A 183 -25.98 8.76 -25.22
CA ARG A 183 -26.44 7.58 -25.94
C ARG A 183 -26.77 6.47 -24.93
N ARG A 184 -28.04 6.02 -24.92
CA ARG A 184 -28.58 4.91 -24.10
C ARG A 184 -28.45 5.15 -22.59
N VAL A 185 -29.30 6.05 -22.08
CA VAL A 185 -29.37 6.46 -20.68
C VAL A 185 -30.26 5.51 -19.88
N SER A 186 -29.75 4.97 -18.77
CA SER A 186 -30.63 4.44 -17.74
C SER A 186 -31.37 5.59 -17.06
N PRO A 187 -32.67 5.49 -16.75
CA PRO A 187 -33.42 6.56 -16.06
C PRO A 187 -32.74 7.10 -14.79
N ASP A 188 -31.91 6.28 -14.14
CA ASP A 188 -31.18 6.57 -12.90
C ASP A 188 -29.64 6.65 -13.10
N ALA A 189 -29.19 7.03 -14.30
CA ALA A 189 -27.78 7.12 -14.66
C ALA A 189 -26.99 8.10 -13.77
N SER A 190 -26.17 7.55 -12.87
CA SER A 190 -25.28 8.29 -11.96
C SER A 190 -23.80 7.94 -12.16
N GLY A 191 -23.51 7.10 -13.16
CA GLY A 191 -22.18 6.64 -13.50
C GLY A 191 -21.27 7.73 -14.06
N SER A 192 -20.05 7.35 -14.41
CA SER A 192 -19.10 8.23 -15.10
C SER A 192 -19.32 8.19 -16.61
N VAL A 193 -18.94 9.25 -17.32
CA VAL A 193 -19.16 9.35 -18.77
C VAL A 193 -17.86 9.08 -19.53
N SER A 194 -17.98 8.46 -20.70
CA SER A 194 -16.91 8.19 -21.67
C SER A 194 -17.37 8.60 -23.07
N ILE A 195 -16.47 8.48 -24.06
CA ILE A 195 -16.77 8.67 -25.49
C ILE A 195 -16.68 7.31 -26.18
N ALA A 196 -17.62 7.01 -27.06
CA ALA A 196 -17.58 5.86 -27.96
C ALA A 196 -17.93 6.29 -29.37
N ARG A 197 -16.96 6.26 -30.29
CA ARG A 197 -17.10 6.69 -31.68
C ARG A 197 -17.69 8.10 -31.81
N GLY A 198 -17.29 8.98 -30.91
CA GLY A 198 -17.79 10.36 -30.85
C GLY A 198 -19.10 10.58 -30.06
N ASP A 199 -19.79 9.53 -29.62
CA ASP A 199 -20.99 9.66 -28.78
C ASP A 199 -20.66 9.57 -27.29
N LEU A 200 -21.38 10.32 -26.45
CA LEU A 200 -21.26 10.20 -24.99
C LEU A 200 -21.98 8.95 -24.48
N VAL A 201 -21.29 8.14 -23.67
CA VAL A 201 -21.81 6.89 -23.12
C VAL A 201 -21.54 6.79 -21.62
N GLU A 202 -22.46 6.17 -20.89
CA GLU A 202 -22.32 5.93 -19.45
C GLU A 202 -21.48 4.67 -19.15
N TYR A 203 -20.67 4.78 -18.11
CA TYR A 203 -20.08 3.68 -17.36
C TYR A 203 -20.76 3.53 -16.00
N SER A 204 -21.34 2.37 -15.72
CA SER A 204 -21.90 2.04 -14.40
C SER A 204 -20.87 1.27 -13.58
N PRO A 205 -20.39 1.82 -12.44
CA PRO A 205 -19.50 1.09 -11.52
C PRO A 205 -20.18 -0.14 -10.91
N GLU A 206 -21.47 -0.04 -10.56
CA GLU A 206 -22.25 -1.14 -9.98
C GLU A 206 -22.38 -2.33 -10.93
N ALA A 207 -22.69 -2.08 -12.20
CA ALA A 207 -22.77 -3.13 -13.21
C ALA A 207 -21.40 -3.53 -13.79
N GLY A 208 -20.33 -2.82 -13.43
CA GLY A 208 -18.98 -3.03 -13.93
C GLY A 208 -18.82 -2.89 -15.45
N ARG A 209 -19.73 -2.19 -16.14
CA ARG A 209 -19.76 -2.15 -17.62
C ARG A 209 -20.19 -0.81 -18.20
N TYR A 210 -19.78 -0.57 -19.44
CA TYR A 210 -20.27 0.52 -20.28
C TYR A 210 -21.59 0.14 -20.96
N ALA A 211 -22.36 1.15 -21.40
CA ALA A 211 -23.57 0.95 -22.21
C ALA A 211 -23.30 0.37 -23.63
N VAL A 212 -22.03 0.28 -24.01
CA VAL A 212 -21.53 -0.21 -25.30
C VAL A 212 -20.34 -1.17 -25.10
N PRO A 213 -19.98 -2.01 -26.09
CA PRO A 213 -18.74 -2.77 -26.04
C PRO A 213 -17.52 -1.86 -25.89
N THR A 214 -16.56 -2.28 -25.07
CA THR A 214 -15.35 -1.49 -24.75
C THR A 214 -14.45 -1.22 -25.96
N ALA A 215 -14.49 -2.10 -26.97
CA ALA A 215 -13.81 -1.91 -28.25
C ALA A 215 -14.33 -0.69 -29.06
N GLU A 216 -15.51 -0.15 -28.72
CA GLU A 216 -16.05 1.08 -29.33
C GLU A 216 -15.61 2.36 -28.60
N LEU A 217 -15.04 2.27 -27.40
CA LEU A 217 -14.65 3.44 -26.62
C LEU A 217 -13.55 4.22 -27.35
N ASP A 218 -13.38 5.48 -27.02
CA ASP A 218 -12.28 6.31 -27.48
C ASP A 218 -11.33 6.56 -26.30
N LEU A 219 -10.05 6.18 -26.44
CA LEU A 219 -9.03 6.52 -25.44
C LEU A 219 -8.58 7.96 -25.57
N HIS A 220 -8.56 8.50 -26.78
CA HIS A 220 -8.20 9.89 -27.06
C HIS A 220 -9.44 10.66 -27.45
N GLY A 221 -9.67 11.82 -26.84
CA GLY A 221 -10.82 12.64 -27.14
C GLY A 221 -11.06 13.75 -26.12
N ALA A 222 -11.57 14.87 -26.63
CA ALA A 222 -12.17 15.92 -25.84
C ALA A 222 -13.43 16.44 -26.53
N GLN A 223 -14.46 16.73 -25.76
CA GLN A 223 -15.75 17.20 -26.28
C GLN A 223 -16.31 18.36 -25.46
N LEU A 224 -17.11 19.20 -26.13
CA LEU A 224 -17.95 20.19 -25.46
C LEU A 224 -19.29 19.55 -25.10
N VAL A 225 -19.41 19.17 -23.83
CA VAL A 225 -20.54 18.44 -23.28
C VAL A 225 -21.60 19.44 -22.78
N PRO A 226 -22.85 19.35 -23.27
CA PRO A 226 -23.96 20.12 -22.70
C PRO A 226 -24.33 19.55 -21.32
N LEU A 227 -24.39 20.42 -20.32
CA LEU A 227 -24.80 20.08 -18.97
C LEU A 227 -26.30 20.33 -18.79
N ARG A 228 -26.88 19.70 -17.76
CA ARG A 228 -28.29 19.95 -17.36
C ARG A 228 -28.58 21.39 -16.97
N THR A 229 -27.54 22.15 -16.59
CA THR A 229 -27.64 23.58 -16.27
C THR A 229 -27.83 24.44 -17.52
N GLY A 230 -27.68 23.88 -18.73
CA GLY A 230 -27.70 24.60 -20.01
C GLY A 230 -26.33 25.12 -20.45
N GLU A 231 -25.31 25.02 -19.58
CA GLU A 231 -23.93 25.36 -19.91
C GLU A 231 -23.26 24.27 -20.74
N ARG A 232 -22.17 24.61 -21.44
CA ARG A 232 -21.33 23.63 -22.15
C ARG A 232 -19.95 23.64 -21.54
N VAL A 233 -19.48 22.48 -21.09
CA VAL A 233 -18.15 22.33 -20.50
C VAL A 233 -17.28 21.46 -21.39
N ARG A 234 -15.99 21.78 -21.44
CA ARG A 234 -15.02 20.92 -22.11
C ARG A 234 -14.64 19.77 -21.16
N ALA A 235 -14.75 18.54 -21.65
CA ALA A 235 -14.31 17.36 -20.94
C ALA A 235 -13.34 16.55 -21.81
N ARG A 236 -12.35 15.92 -21.19
CA ARG A 236 -11.26 15.20 -21.85
C ARG A 236 -11.06 13.82 -21.22
N THR A 237 -10.66 12.83 -22.01
CA THR A 237 -10.38 11.49 -21.47
C THR A 237 -9.24 11.53 -20.44
N VAL A 238 -9.33 10.66 -19.44
CA VAL A 238 -8.25 10.42 -18.47
C VAL A 238 -6.95 10.05 -19.19
N PHE A 239 -7.03 9.25 -20.26
CA PHE A 239 -5.85 8.85 -21.02
C PHE A 239 -5.14 10.03 -21.70
N ASP A 240 -5.88 10.99 -22.27
CA ASP A 240 -5.27 12.19 -22.85
C ASP A 240 -4.64 13.10 -21.79
N LEU A 241 -5.23 13.17 -20.59
CA LEU A 241 -4.63 13.90 -19.48
C LEU A 241 -3.34 13.22 -19.00
N LEU A 242 -3.33 11.88 -18.90
CA LEU A 242 -2.12 11.12 -18.60
C LEU A 242 -1.04 11.34 -19.67
N ALA A 243 -1.41 11.26 -20.95
CA ALA A 243 -0.49 11.50 -22.07
C ALA A 243 0.10 12.92 -22.03
N ALA A 244 -0.72 13.92 -21.69
CA ALA A 244 -0.27 15.30 -21.54
C ALA A 244 0.74 15.46 -20.38
N GLU A 245 0.51 14.82 -19.24
CA GLU A 245 1.45 14.84 -18.11
C GLU A 245 2.74 14.07 -18.41
N ALA A 246 2.64 12.91 -19.05
CA ALA A 246 3.78 12.09 -19.45
C ALA A 246 4.67 12.80 -20.48
N ARG A 247 4.10 13.57 -21.43
CA ARG A 247 4.86 14.38 -22.39
C ARG A 247 5.78 15.42 -21.72
N ARG A 248 5.46 15.90 -20.51
CA ARG A 248 6.32 16.81 -19.75
C ARG A 248 7.59 16.14 -19.24
N HIS A 249 7.68 14.82 -19.41
CA HIS A 249 8.76 13.95 -18.98
C HIS A 249 9.20 13.05 -20.14
N GLU A 250 9.10 13.53 -21.39
CA GLU A 250 9.73 12.81 -22.52
C GLU A 250 11.21 12.51 -22.21
N PRO A 251 11.81 11.47 -22.79
CA PRO A 251 13.09 10.93 -22.31
C PRO A 251 14.23 11.96 -22.19
N ASP A 252 14.26 12.98 -23.05
CA ASP A 252 15.30 14.02 -23.00
C ASP A 252 15.10 14.95 -21.79
N LEU A 253 13.87 15.37 -21.48
CA LEU A 253 13.54 16.12 -20.27
C LEU A 253 13.72 15.28 -19.00
N ALA A 254 13.30 14.02 -19.03
CA ALA A 254 13.48 13.11 -17.91
C ALA A 254 14.96 12.83 -17.63
N ALA A 255 15.82 12.81 -18.64
CA ALA A 255 17.25 12.64 -18.46
C ALA A 255 17.87 13.78 -17.64
N GLU A 256 17.42 15.02 -17.85
CA GLU A 256 17.87 16.16 -17.05
C GLU A 256 17.47 16.01 -15.57
N ILE A 257 16.24 15.56 -15.32
CA ILE A 257 15.70 15.43 -13.96
C ILE A 257 16.35 14.27 -13.22
N THR A 258 16.44 13.12 -13.89
CA THR A 258 16.78 11.82 -13.29
C THR A 258 18.26 11.49 -13.35
N GLY A 259 19.01 12.11 -14.25
CA GLY A 259 20.39 11.75 -14.56
C GLY A 259 20.53 10.47 -15.40
N VAL A 260 19.43 9.81 -15.78
CA VAL A 260 19.45 8.62 -16.64
C VAL A 260 19.45 9.06 -18.11
N PRO A 261 20.43 8.66 -18.95
CA PRO A 261 20.46 9.06 -20.35
C PRO A 261 19.18 8.70 -21.11
N ALA A 262 18.69 9.63 -21.93
CA ALA A 262 17.44 9.46 -22.68
C ALA A 262 17.43 8.22 -23.59
N ALA A 263 18.57 7.89 -24.22
CA ALA A 263 18.75 6.67 -24.99
C ALA A 263 18.54 5.42 -24.13
N GLN A 264 19.11 5.40 -22.92
CA GLN A 264 18.94 4.29 -21.98
C GLN A 264 17.48 4.13 -21.54
N ILE A 265 16.76 5.23 -21.30
CA ILE A 265 15.32 5.21 -20.99
C ILE A 265 14.55 4.51 -22.13
N ARG A 266 14.72 4.98 -23.36
CA ARG A 266 14.06 4.43 -24.56
C ARG A 266 14.36 2.94 -24.76
N GLU A 267 15.65 2.57 -24.68
CA GLU A 267 16.11 1.19 -24.82
C GLU A 267 15.54 0.29 -23.73
N THR A 268 15.50 0.74 -22.47
CA THR A 268 14.96 -0.04 -21.37
C THR A 268 13.46 -0.26 -21.51
N VAL A 269 12.68 0.75 -21.92
CA VAL A 269 11.24 0.56 -22.16
C VAL A 269 11.02 -0.46 -23.29
N ALA A 270 11.73 -0.31 -24.40
CA ALA A 270 11.68 -1.27 -25.50
C ALA A 270 12.02 -2.70 -25.04
N PHE A 271 13.07 -2.84 -24.22
CA PHE A 271 13.52 -4.11 -23.66
C PHE A 271 12.47 -4.74 -22.72
N LEU A 272 11.85 -3.95 -21.84
CA LEU A 272 10.79 -4.42 -20.94
C LEU A 272 9.60 -4.97 -21.74
N ILE A 273 9.16 -4.25 -22.77
CA ILE A 273 8.02 -4.65 -23.60
C ILE A 273 8.33 -5.88 -24.47
N ALA A 274 9.53 -5.94 -25.06
CA ALA A 274 9.94 -7.06 -25.90
C ALA A 274 10.09 -8.38 -25.11
N ASN A 275 10.24 -8.32 -23.78
CA ASN A 275 10.45 -9.49 -22.91
C ASN A 275 9.29 -9.71 -21.93
N ARG A 276 8.08 -9.28 -22.26
CA ARG A 276 6.86 -9.60 -21.48
C ARG A 276 6.60 -11.13 -21.47
N PRO A 277 5.92 -11.70 -20.45
CA PRO A 277 5.21 -11.03 -19.36
C PRO A 277 6.12 -10.29 -18.38
N LEU A 278 5.73 -9.07 -18.00
CA LEU A 278 6.46 -8.25 -17.03
C LEU A 278 5.93 -8.49 -15.62
N SER A 279 6.83 -8.76 -14.68
CA SER A 279 6.56 -8.58 -13.25
C SER A 279 7.46 -7.50 -12.66
N HIS A 280 7.05 -6.92 -11.54
CA HIS A 280 7.84 -5.89 -10.88
C HIS A 280 7.86 -6.06 -9.36
N HIS A 281 8.91 -5.55 -8.73
CA HIS A 281 8.99 -5.48 -7.28
C HIS A 281 9.64 -4.17 -6.85
N THR A 282 8.98 -3.50 -5.91
CA THR A 282 9.43 -2.24 -5.34
C THR A 282 9.23 -2.19 -3.82
N TRP A 283 10.07 -1.41 -3.13
CA TRP A 283 10.06 -1.24 -1.68
C TRP A 283 10.71 0.12 -1.31
N ASN A 284 11.31 0.22 -0.11
CA ASN A 284 11.83 1.43 0.55
C ASN A 284 12.66 2.39 -0.30
N GLY A 285 13.41 1.94 -1.31
CA GLY A 285 14.28 2.82 -2.10
C GLY A 285 13.54 3.98 -2.77
N ILE A 286 12.25 3.79 -3.05
CA ILE A 286 11.37 4.84 -3.60
C ILE A 286 10.37 5.41 -2.57
N MET A 287 10.22 4.78 -1.40
CA MET A 287 9.10 5.04 -0.48
C MET A 287 9.41 6.00 0.66
N GLN A 288 10.64 6.51 0.74
CA GLN A 288 11.13 7.34 1.85
C GLN A 288 11.52 8.76 1.40
N HIS A 289 10.85 9.25 0.36
CA HIS A 289 10.99 10.60 -0.19
C HIS A 289 9.71 11.41 0.03
N THR A 290 9.81 12.74 0.02
CA THR A 290 8.64 13.62 0.20
C THR A 290 7.62 13.53 -0.93
N ASN A 291 8.01 12.98 -2.07
CA ASN A 291 7.16 12.75 -3.25
C ASN A 291 6.81 11.27 -3.47
N ALA A 292 7.11 10.39 -2.51
CA ALA A 292 7.05 8.94 -2.67
C ALA A 292 5.69 8.42 -3.15
N THR A 293 4.57 8.96 -2.63
CA THR A 293 3.22 8.53 -3.01
C THR A 293 2.95 8.79 -4.50
N LEU A 294 3.40 9.92 -5.05
CA LEU A 294 3.22 10.24 -6.47
C LEU A 294 4.15 9.41 -7.36
N ALA A 295 5.38 9.15 -6.92
CA ALA A 295 6.30 8.24 -7.62
C ALA A 295 5.74 6.80 -7.66
N GLY A 296 5.25 6.29 -6.53
CA GLY A 296 4.57 4.99 -6.46
C GLY A 296 3.36 4.91 -7.37
N ARG A 297 2.54 5.98 -7.43
CA ARG A 297 1.42 6.10 -8.37
C ARG A 297 1.86 6.01 -9.83
N ALA A 298 2.93 6.71 -10.22
CA ALA A 298 3.46 6.66 -11.58
C ALA A 298 3.94 5.25 -11.96
N ILE A 299 4.63 4.56 -11.04
CA ILE A 299 5.10 3.18 -11.26
C ILE A 299 3.92 2.20 -11.38
N SER A 300 2.90 2.34 -10.51
CA SER A 300 1.68 1.52 -10.59
C SER A 300 0.91 1.75 -11.89
N VAL A 301 0.81 2.99 -12.36
CA VAL A 301 0.17 3.31 -13.65
C VAL A 301 0.97 2.75 -14.81
N PHE A 302 2.30 2.92 -14.84
CA PHE A 302 3.17 2.27 -15.82
C PHE A 302 2.90 0.76 -15.90
N TYR A 303 2.86 0.09 -14.73
CA TYR A 303 2.62 -1.35 -14.68
C TYR A 303 1.21 -1.72 -15.16
N ALA A 304 0.19 -0.92 -14.82
CA ALA A 304 -1.17 -1.13 -15.31
C ALA A 304 -1.26 -1.05 -16.84
N LEU A 305 -0.52 -0.12 -17.47
CA LEU A 305 -0.50 0.03 -18.93
C LEU A 305 0.11 -1.18 -19.65
N THR A 306 0.94 -1.99 -18.99
CA THR A 306 1.44 -3.23 -19.61
C THR A 306 0.37 -4.33 -19.62
N GLY A 307 -0.66 -4.24 -18.78
CA GLY A 307 -1.71 -5.25 -18.69
C GLY A 307 -1.25 -6.59 -18.10
N ASP A 308 -0.08 -6.65 -17.44
CA ASP A 308 0.45 -7.90 -16.86
C ASP A 308 -0.04 -8.15 -15.41
N TRP A 309 -0.87 -7.26 -14.86
CA TRP A 309 -1.43 -7.40 -13.52
C TRP A 309 -2.34 -8.64 -13.40
N ASP A 310 -2.09 -9.46 -12.39
CA ASP A 310 -2.82 -10.71 -12.11
C ASP A 310 -2.85 -11.69 -13.29
N ARG A 311 -1.82 -11.67 -14.15
CA ARG A 311 -1.61 -12.60 -15.27
C ARG A 311 -0.41 -13.54 -15.03
N PRO A 312 -0.32 -14.68 -15.75
CA PRO A 312 0.83 -15.58 -15.64
C PRO A 312 2.15 -14.85 -15.87
N GLY A 313 3.08 -14.95 -14.92
CA GLY A 313 4.38 -14.27 -14.99
C GLY A 313 4.34 -12.78 -14.64
N GLY A 314 3.20 -12.24 -14.24
CA GLY A 314 3.07 -10.90 -13.68
C GLY A 314 3.13 -10.88 -12.14
N ASN A 315 2.52 -9.86 -11.55
CA ASN A 315 2.24 -9.80 -10.11
C ASN A 315 0.86 -10.40 -9.84
N VAL A 316 0.84 -11.55 -9.17
CA VAL A 316 -0.38 -12.38 -9.03
C VAL A 316 -0.99 -12.19 -7.66
N LEU A 317 -2.29 -11.88 -7.62
CA LEU A 317 -3.02 -11.77 -6.37
C LEU A 317 -3.17 -13.15 -5.71
N PRO A 318 -3.00 -13.25 -4.38
CA PRO A 318 -3.29 -14.49 -3.68
C PRO A 318 -4.77 -14.85 -3.81
N GLY A 319 -5.08 -16.13 -3.58
CA GLY A 319 -6.47 -16.56 -3.45
C GLY A 319 -7.11 -16.13 -2.13
N PRO A 320 -8.41 -16.42 -1.96
CA PRO A 320 -9.12 -16.17 -0.70
C PRO A 320 -8.38 -16.76 0.50
N ASN A 321 -8.31 -16.00 1.59
CA ASN A 321 -7.73 -16.45 2.85
C ASN A 321 -8.50 -17.66 3.39
N LEU A 322 -7.76 -18.65 3.89
CA LEU A 322 -8.30 -19.83 4.57
C LEU A 322 -8.30 -19.70 6.10
N THR A 323 -7.96 -18.51 6.62
CA THR A 323 -7.93 -18.20 8.06
C THR A 323 -8.85 -17.04 8.38
N LYS A 324 -9.40 -16.99 9.59
CA LYS A 324 -10.14 -15.81 10.04
C LYS A 324 -9.18 -14.63 10.27
N PRO A 325 -9.57 -13.41 9.86
CA PRO A 325 -8.75 -12.23 10.10
C PRO A 325 -8.72 -11.89 11.60
N ILE A 326 -7.60 -11.33 12.03
CA ILE A 326 -7.44 -10.69 13.34
C ILE A 326 -7.16 -9.22 13.03
N SER A 327 -8.01 -8.32 13.51
CA SER A 327 -7.94 -6.92 13.10
C SER A 327 -8.14 -5.94 14.26
N LEU A 328 -7.82 -4.68 14.00
CA LEU A 328 -8.21 -3.56 14.86
C LEU A 328 -9.68 -3.23 14.59
N GLU A 329 -10.54 -3.56 15.54
CA GLU A 329 -11.97 -3.26 15.46
C GLU A 329 -12.32 -2.13 16.41
N VAL A 330 -12.84 -1.04 15.85
CA VAL A 330 -13.27 0.15 16.59
C VAL A 330 -14.60 0.63 16.01
N THR A 331 -15.43 1.26 16.85
CA THR A 331 -16.67 1.89 16.38
C THR A 331 -16.37 3.10 15.49
N ALA A 332 -17.35 3.56 14.70
CA ALA A 332 -17.19 4.77 13.89
C ALA A 332 -16.81 6.00 14.74
N ALA A 333 -17.39 6.12 15.95
CA ALA A 333 -17.07 7.19 16.89
C ALA A 333 -15.62 7.11 17.40
N GLN A 334 -15.13 5.91 17.69
CA GLN A 334 -13.72 5.70 18.05
C GLN A 334 -12.80 5.97 16.85
N ALA A 335 -13.13 5.48 15.66
CA ALA A 335 -12.34 5.70 14.45
C ALA A 335 -12.20 7.18 14.07
N ALA A 336 -13.22 8.00 14.36
CA ALA A 336 -13.19 9.44 14.17
C ALA A 336 -12.15 10.14 15.07
N LEU A 337 -11.83 9.56 16.22
CA LEU A 337 -10.80 10.09 17.13
C LEU A 337 -9.37 9.73 16.71
N ARG A 338 -9.15 8.95 15.65
CA ARG A 338 -7.81 8.53 15.25
C ARG A 338 -6.90 9.73 14.98
N LEU A 339 -5.73 9.77 15.64
CA LEU A 339 -4.77 10.88 15.44
C LEU A 339 -4.36 11.01 13.98
N GLY A 340 -4.32 12.26 13.50
CA GLY A 340 -3.92 12.61 12.13
C GLY A 340 -4.96 12.32 11.04
N ARG A 341 -6.16 11.82 11.40
CA ARG A 341 -7.22 11.47 10.43
C ARG A 341 -7.70 12.68 9.63
N ASP A 342 -8.02 13.78 10.32
CA ASP A 342 -8.58 14.98 9.69
C ASP A 342 -7.51 15.74 8.90
N ASP A 343 -6.26 15.74 9.39
CA ASP A 343 -5.13 16.37 8.71
C ASP A 343 -4.68 15.61 7.45
N ARG A 344 -4.97 14.29 7.37
CA ARG A 344 -4.53 13.41 6.28
C ARG A 344 -5.69 12.55 5.79
N PRO A 345 -6.65 13.14 5.04
CA PRO A 345 -7.85 12.45 4.56
C PRO A 345 -7.57 11.40 3.48
N LEU A 346 -6.30 11.21 3.11
CA LEU A 346 -5.83 10.21 2.16
C LEU A 346 -4.73 9.32 2.76
N GLY A 347 -4.40 9.47 4.06
CA GLY A 347 -3.27 8.80 4.70
C GLY A 347 -3.59 7.42 5.29
N PRO A 348 -2.61 6.77 5.94
CA PRO A 348 -2.81 5.49 6.64
C PRO A 348 -3.83 5.58 7.78
N GLN A 349 -4.22 6.79 8.19
CA GLN A 349 -5.24 7.05 9.19
C GLN A 349 -6.66 6.77 8.65
N VAL A 350 -6.92 6.98 7.36
CA VAL A 350 -8.27 6.79 6.77
C VAL A 350 -8.40 5.49 5.97
N ALA A 351 -7.32 5.02 5.38
CA ALA A 351 -7.28 3.79 4.59
C ALA A 351 -6.62 2.66 5.40
N PRO A 352 -6.79 1.39 5.00
CA PRO A 352 -6.01 0.29 5.56
C PRO A 352 -4.52 0.64 5.55
N PRO A 353 -3.78 0.36 6.63
CA PRO A 353 -4.13 -0.50 7.76
C PRO A 353 -4.68 0.27 8.97
N HIS A 354 -5.12 1.53 8.79
CA HIS A 354 -5.72 2.33 9.85
C HIS A 354 -4.77 2.69 11.00
N ASN A 355 -3.51 2.99 10.67
CA ASN A 355 -2.46 3.36 11.63
C ASN A 355 -2.32 4.88 11.81
N ILE A 356 -1.85 5.28 12.99
CA ILE A 356 -1.35 6.64 13.24
C ILE A 356 0.15 6.74 12.93
N ALA A 357 0.64 7.96 12.70
CA ALA A 357 2.06 8.23 12.52
C ALA A 357 2.75 8.69 13.83
N SER A 358 4.07 8.56 13.89
CA SER A 358 4.87 8.95 15.06
C SER A 358 4.77 10.45 15.37
N TYR A 359 4.82 11.31 14.36
CA TYR A 359 4.67 12.75 14.55
C TYR A 359 3.28 13.14 15.09
N ASP A 360 2.20 12.45 14.67
CA ASP A 360 0.85 12.69 15.19
C ASP A 360 0.75 12.29 16.67
N LEU A 361 1.39 11.18 17.03
CA LEU A 361 1.52 10.76 18.42
C LEU A 361 2.31 11.79 19.25
N TYR A 362 3.41 12.32 18.72
CA TYR A 362 4.22 13.34 19.41
C TYR A 362 3.45 14.66 19.57
N ASP A 363 2.69 15.10 18.56
CA ASP A 363 1.80 16.27 18.67
C ASP A 363 0.75 16.08 19.77
N ALA A 364 0.15 14.91 19.85
CA ALA A 364 -0.84 14.59 20.87
C ALA A 364 -0.25 14.51 22.29
N ILE A 365 0.98 13.99 22.45
CA ILE A 365 1.65 13.92 23.76
C ILE A 365 2.18 15.29 24.20
N LEU A 366 2.85 16.01 23.31
CA LEU A 366 3.51 17.28 23.67
C LEU A 366 2.51 18.43 23.74
N GLY A 367 1.64 18.54 22.75
CA GLY A 367 0.76 19.69 22.56
C GLY A 367 -0.72 19.43 22.86
N GLY A 368 -1.12 18.18 23.13
CA GLY A 368 -2.52 17.85 23.38
C GLY A 368 -3.43 18.07 22.16
N ARG A 369 -2.90 17.96 20.94
CA ARG A 369 -3.64 18.19 19.69
C ARG A 369 -3.85 16.87 18.93
N PRO A 370 -5.10 16.52 18.53
CA PRO A 370 -6.37 17.16 18.90
C PRO A 370 -6.78 16.93 20.36
N TYR A 371 -6.16 15.98 21.05
CA TYR A 371 -6.33 15.74 22.49
C TYR A 371 -5.03 15.17 23.08
N GLN A 372 -4.94 15.17 24.41
CA GLN A 372 -3.77 14.69 25.14
C GLN A 372 -3.68 13.16 25.14
N VAL A 373 -2.63 12.62 24.51
CA VAL A 373 -2.21 11.22 24.78
C VAL A 373 -1.39 11.23 26.06
N ARG A 374 -1.79 10.38 27.01
CA ARG A 374 -1.22 10.27 28.36
C ARG A 374 -0.47 8.95 28.56
N GLY A 375 -0.83 7.90 27.80
CA GLY A 375 -0.24 6.58 27.94
C GLY A 375 0.21 5.93 26.63
N LEU A 376 1.23 5.08 26.71
CA LEU A 376 1.71 4.24 25.61
C LEU A 376 1.88 2.79 26.08
N VAL A 377 1.40 1.85 25.28
CA VAL A 377 1.69 0.41 25.44
C VAL A 377 2.35 -0.10 24.16
N SER A 378 3.59 -0.55 24.25
CA SER A 378 4.43 -0.88 23.09
C SER A 378 4.98 -2.31 23.14
N PHE A 379 5.04 -2.98 21.99
CA PHE A 379 5.61 -4.32 21.84
C PHE A 379 6.77 -4.33 20.83
N GLY A 380 8.00 -4.56 21.32
CA GLY A 380 9.25 -4.66 20.57
C GLY A 380 9.53 -3.48 19.61
N SER A 381 9.07 -2.28 19.95
CA SER A 381 9.28 -1.07 19.15
C SER A 381 10.38 -0.18 19.71
N ASN A 382 11.41 0.07 18.92
CA ASN A 382 12.42 1.09 19.21
C ASN A 382 12.07 2.41 18.51
N THR A 383 10.93 3.00 18.90
CA THR A 383 10.32 4.17 18.25
C THR A 383 11.27 5.34 18.04
N ILE A 384 12.14 5.63 19.02
CA ILE A 384 13.09 6.75 18.92
C ILE A 384 14.07 6.56 17.77
N VAL A 385 14.44 5.32 17.44
CA VAL A 385 15.45 5.03 16.40
C VAL A 385 14.80 4.82 15.04
N ASN A 386 13.58 4.30 15.00
CA ASN A 386 12.93 3.88 13.75
C ASN A 386 11.88 4.89 13.21
N SER A 387 11.76 6.04 13.86
CA SER A 387 10.87 7.14 13.48
C SER A 387 11.66 8.42 13.24
N ALA A 388 11.09 9.36 12.49
CA ALA A 388 11.69 10.68 12.30
C ALA A 388 11.68 11.49 13.61
N ASP A 389 12.56 12.49 13.68
CA ASP A 389 12.68 13.43 14.80
C ASP A 389 12.89 12.75 16.18
N PRO A 390 14.06 12.12 16.40
CA PRO A 390 14.38 11.46 17.66
C PRO A 390 14.53 12.43 18.84
N VAL A 391 14.72 13.72 18.59
CA VAL A 391 14.80 14.74 19.65
C VAL A 391 13.41 14.94 20.23
N ARG A 392 12.43 15.24 19.38
CA ARG A 392 11.03 15.40 19.79
C ARG A 392 10.43 14.10 20.33
N GLY A 393 10.80 12.96 19.76
CA GLY A 393 10.38 11.65 20.27
C GLY A 393 10.80 11.42 21.73
N ARG A 394 12.03 11.80 22.11
CA ARG A 394 12.49 11.72 23.52
C ARG A 394 11.71 12.65 24.43
N GLU A 395 11.45 13.87 23.99
CA GLU A 395 10.64 14.84 24.76
C GLU A 395 9.22 14.32 24.98
N ALA A 396 8.60 13.77 23.93
CA ALA A 396 7.26 13.19 24.02
C ALA A 396 7.22 12.03 25.01
N LEU A 397 8.13 11.05 24.88
CA LEU A 397 8.12 9.88 25.76
C LEU A 397 8.37 10.24 27.23
N ARG A 398 9.19 11.27 27.55
CA ARG A 398 9.37 11.77 28.93
C ARG A 398 8.10 12.37 29.54
N LYS A 399 7.18 12.87 28.70
CA LYS A 399 5.96 13.56 29.15
C LYS A 399 4.80 12.59 29.39
N LEU A 400 4.90 11.34 28.95
CA LEU A 400 3.87 10.33 29.21
C LEU A 400 3.70 10.14 30.72
N GLU A 401 2.45 9.98 31.15
CA GLU A 401 2.12 9.60 32.53
C GLU A 401 2.33 8.10 32.75
N PHE A 402 2.21 7.31 31.68
CA PHE A 402 2.41 5.87 31.74
C PHE A 402 2.96 5.33 30.42
N PHE A 403 4.10 4.68 30.48
CA PHE A 403 4.68 3.94 29.35
C PHE A 403 5.06 2.52 29.75
N ALA A 404 4.38 1.54 29.15
CA ALA A 404 4.75 0.13 29.25
C ALA A 404 5.33 -0.37 27.93
N GLN A 405 6.44 -1.10 27.99
CA GLN A 405 7.07 -1.72 26.83
C GLN A 405 7.42 -3.18 27.10
N ALA A 406 7.00 -4.09 26.22
CA ALA A 406 7.55 -5.44 26.13
C ALA A 406 8.74 -5.42 25.16
N GLU A 407 9.91 -5.89 25.60
CA GLU A 407 11.13 -5.81 24.79
C GLU A 407 12.15 -6.89 25.16
N LEU A 408 12.95 -7.31 24.17
CA LEU A 408 14.00 -8.31 24.34
C LEU A 408 15.29 -7.71 24.92
N PHE A 409 15.54 -6.42 24.66
CA PHE A 409 16.75 -5.70 25.03
C PHE A 409 16.45 -4.34 25.68
N HIS A 410 17.38 -3.80 26.47
CA HIS A 410 17.34 -2.38 26.78
C HIS A 410 17.70 -1.57 25.53
N THR A 411 16.75 -0.76 25.04
CA THR A 411 16.90 0.07 23.84
C THR A 411 16.85 1.55 24.23
N PRO A 412 17.23 2.49 23.33
CA PRO A 412 17.01 3.91 23.57
C PRO A 412 15.56 4.26 23.92
N THR A 413 14.58 3.50 23.41
CA THR A 413 13.16 3.73 23.72
C THR A 413 12.78 3.23 25.11
N THR A 414 13.29 2.07 25.54
CA THR A 414 12.92 1.51 26.87
C THR A 414 13.45 2.33 28.04
N GLN A 415 14.40 3.25 27.82
CA GLN A 415 14.89 4.18 28.84
C GLN A 415 13.80 5.11 29.40
N PHE A 416 12.68 5.25 28.69
CA PHE A 416 11.55 6.09 29.08
C PHE A 416 10.37 5.30 29.64
N ALA A 417 10.44 3.96 29.65
CA ALA A 417 9.34 3.12 30.09
C ALA A 417 9.26 3.08 31.63
N ASP A 418 8.07 3.29 32.17
CA ASP A 418 7.76 3.06 33.59
C ASP A 418 7.70 1.56 33.91
N VAL A 419 7.27 0.76 32.93
CA VAL A 419 7.19 -0.70 33.03
C VAL A 419 7.89 -1.34 31.84
N LEU A 420 8.94 -2.10 32.11
CA LEU A 420 9.62 -2.93 31.12
C LEU A 420 9.27 -4.40 31.35
N LEU A 421 8.63 -5.04 30.37
CA LEU A 421 8.28 -6.46 30.42
C LEU A 421 9.32 -7.26 29.61
N PRO A 422 9.97 -8.28 30.20
CA PRO A 422 10.98 -9.07 29.50
C PRO A 422 10.31 -9.96 28.45
N ALA A 423 10.48 -9.62 27.18
CA ALA A 423 9.93 -10.40 26.07
C ALA A 423 10.79 -11.63 25.76
N ALA A 424 10.12 -12.74 25.42
CA ALA A 424 10.78 -13.93 24.91
C ALA A 424 11.11 -13.75 23.41
N SER A 425 12.24 -14.29 22.99
CA SER A 425 12.64 -14.35 21.59
C SER A 425 11.76 -15.32 20.79
N PHE A 426 11.85 -15.24 19.46
CA PHE A 426 11.17 -16.18 18.56
C PHE A 426 11.63 -17.64 18.73
N LEU A 427 12.79 -17.89 19.35
CA LEU A 427 13.31 -19.23 19.64
C LEU A 427 12.72 -19.81 20.93
N GLU A 428 12.24 -18.96 21.83
CA GLU A 428 11.66 -19.32 23.12
C GLU A 428 10.13 -19.46 23.05
N THR A 429 9.53 -19.02 21.95
CA THR A 429 8.08 -18.90 21.80
C THR A 429 7.50 -19.93 20.82
N GLU A 430 6.31 -20.43 21.14
CA GLU A 430 5.47 -21.17 20.21
C GLU A 430 4.29 -20.29 19.75
N PHE A 431 4.11 -20.10 18.45
CA PHE A 431 3.04 -19.25 17.90
C PHE A 431 2.51 -19.72 16.54
N LEU A 432 1.30 -19.29 16.21
CA LEU A 432 0.68 -19.44 14.90
C LEU A 432 1.25 -18.40 13.94
N VAL A 433 1.92 -18.84 12.88
CA VAL A 433 2.45 -17.97 11.81
C VAL A 433 1.52 -18.05 10.62
N ILE A 434 1.02 -16.91 10.17
CA ILE A 434 0.32 -16.76 8.89
C ILE A 434 1.13 -15.77 8.07
N ARG A 435 1.99 -16.27 7.17
CA ARG A 435 2.91 -15.42 6.38
C ARG A 435 3.34 -16.09 5.09
N HIS A 436 3.59 -15.28 4.05
CA HIS A 436 4.03 -15.74 2.73
C HIS A 436 3.14 -16.86 2.16
N GLY A 437 1.83 -16.73 2.35
CA GLY A 437 0.84 -17.71 1.91
C GLY A 437 0.86 -19.04 2.66
N LYS A 438 1.49 -19.12 3.84
CA LYS A 438 1.53 -20.33 4.67
C LYS A 438 0.98 -20.09 6.07
N VAL A 439 0.30 -21.10 6.61
CA VAL A 439 -0.13 -21.22 8.01
C VAL A 439 0.70 -22.31 8.67
N GLN A 440 1.41 -21.97 9.75
CA GLN A 440 2.32 -22.89 10.42
C GLN A 440 2.30 -22.70 11.93
N ARG A 441 2.32 -23.80 12.67
CA ARG A 441 2.69 -23.78 14.09
C ARG A 441 4.21 -23.77 14.21
N ARG A 442 4.77 -22.62 14.58
CA ARG A 442 6.20 -22.53 14.85
C ARG A 442 6.46 -23.03 16.26
N ARG A 443 7.23 -24.10 16.39
CA ARG A 443 7.61 -24.70 17.67
C ARG A 443 8.70 -23.87 18.35
N ARG A 444 8.63 -23.75 19.68
CA ARG A 444 9.75 -23.24 20.48
C ARG A 444 10.95 -24.17 20.35
N ALA A 445 12.15 -23.61 20.22
CA ALA A 445 13.41 -24.34 20.24
C ALA A 445 13.90 -24.61 21.67
N VAL A 446 13.69 -23.63 22.56
CA VAL A 446 14.03 -23.71 23.99
C VAL A 446 12.87 -23.17 24.84
N ALA A 447 12.88 -23.44 26.14
CA ALA A 447 11.96 -22.75 27.06
C ALA A 447 12.39 -21.28 27.22
N PRO A 448 11.45 -20.34 27.51
CA PRO A 448 11.81 -18.98 27.88
C PRO A 448 12.82 -18.95 29.02
N LEU A 449 13.90 -18.17 28.84
CA LEU A 449 14.91 -18.01 29.87
C LEU A 449 14.48 -16.98 30.91
N HIS A 450 14.81 -17.24 32.18
CA HIS A 450 14.48 -16.35 33.31
C HIS A 450 12.96 -16.09 33.42
N GLU A 451 12.56 -14.84 33.64
CA GLU A 451 11.17 -14.41 33.70
C GLU A 451 10.62 -13.96 32.34
N ARG A 452 11.33 -14.24 31.24
CA ARG A 452 10.89 -13.84 29.89
C ARG A 452 9.57 -14.52 29.55
N ARG A 453 8.68 -13.76 28.92
CA ARG A 453 7.39 -14.26 28.46
C ARG A 453 7.16 -13.94 26.98
N PRO A 454 6.57 -14.86 26.21
CA PRO A 454 6.07 -14.55 24.88
C PRO A 454 5.17 -13.31 24.85
N ASP A 455 5.38 -12.41 23.88
CA ASP A 455 4.52 -11.24 23.70
C ASP A 455 3.04 -11.61 23.62
N ILE A 456 2.71 -12.73 22.95
CA ILE A 456 1.34 -13.20 22.81
C ILE A 456 0.68 -13.55 24.15
N GLU A 457 1.44 -14.16 25.07
CA GLU A 457 0.94 -14.47 26.40
C GLU A 457 0.75 -13.19 27.22
N ILE A 458 1.69 -12.23 27.12
CA ILE A 458 1.58 -10.92 27.76
C ILE A 458 0.31 -10.19 27.27
N ILE A 459 0.03 -10.22 25.97
CA ILE A 459 -1.15 -9.58 25.36
C ILE A 459 -2.45 -10.16 25.93
N PHE A 460 -2.59 -11.49 25.95
CA PHE A 460 -3.80 -12.17 26.45
C PHE A 460 -3.98 -11.93 27.96
N ASP A 461 -2.91 -12.05 28.73
CA ASP A 461 -2.90 -11.78 30.16
C ASP A 461 -3.30 -10.35 30.51
N LEU A 462 -2.81 -9.39 29.70
CA LEU A 462 -3.16 -7.98 29.84
C LEU A 462 -4.62 -7.76 29.48
N ALA A 463 -5.12 -8.37 28.40
CA ALA A 463 -6.52 -8.28 27.99
C ALA A 463 -7.46 -8.74 29.12
N VAL A 464 -7.21 -9.91 29.71
CA VAL A 464 -8.01 -10.44 30.83
C VAL A 464 -7.99 -9.48 32.03
N ARG A 465 -6.80 -8.98 32.40
CA ARG A 465 -6.65 -8.01 33.52
C ARG A 465 -7.34 -6.67 33.26
N LEU A 466 -7.52 -6.29 32.00
CA LEU A 466 -8.26 -5.09 31.60
C LEU A 466 -9.77 -5.32 31.48
N GLY A 467 -10.26 -6.54 31.76
CA GLY A 467 -11.67 -6.92 31.61
C GLY A 467 -12.09 -7.12 30.16
N LEU A 468 -11.16 -7.51 29.28
CA LEU A 468 -11.36 -7.74 27.85
C LEU A 468 -11.31 -9.23 27.49
N GLY A 469 -11.61 -10.12 28.45
CA GLY A 469 -11.49 -11.58 28.32
C GLY A 469 -12.28 -12.14 27.13
N ASP A 470 -13.52 -11.69 26.93
CA ASP A 470 -14.40 -12.14 25.84
C ASP A 470 -13.75 -12.02 24.45
N ALA A 471 -13.00 -10.94 24.20
CA ALA A 471 -12.32 -10.71 22.91
C ALA A 471 -11.05 -11.56 22.71
N PHE A 472 -10.59 -12.24 23.77
CA PHE A 472 -9.34 -12.99 23.87
C PHE A 472 -9.56 -14.41 24.42
N ALA A 473 -10.77 -14.96 24.25
CA ALA A 473 -11.14 -16.30 24.71
C ALA A 473 -10.78 -16.54 26.19
N ASP A 474 -10.97 -15.52 27.04
CA ASP A 474 -10.64 -15.52 28.46
C ASP A 474 -9.19 -15.93 28.78
N GLY A 475 -8.26 -15.58 27.90
CA GLY A 475 -6.84 -15.93 28.03
C GLY A 475 -6.48 -17.29 27.42
N ASN A 476 -7.44 -18.05 26.87
CA ASN A 476 -7.18 -19.33 26.25
C ASN A 476 -6.62 -19.18 24.83
N LEU A 477 -5.29 -19.09 24.74
CA LEU A 477 -4.59 -18.92 23.47
C LEU A 477 -4.83 -20.07 22.48
N ALA A 478 -4.99 -21.31 22.95
CA ALA A 478 -5.24 -22.45 22.07
C ALA A 478 -6.61 -22.33 21.39
N ALA A 479 -7.66 -22.00 22.16
CA ALA A 479 -9.00 -21.76 21.62
C ALA A 479 -9.01 -20.58 20.63
N ALA A 480 -8.26 -19.52 20.93
CA ALA A 480 -8.14 -18.36 20.05
C ALA A 480 -7.42 -18.71 18.74
N TYR A 481 -6.40 -19.57 18.76
CA TYR A 481 -5.77 -20.07 17.54
C TYR A 481 -6.67 -21.05 16.77
N ASP A 482 -7.39 -21.93 17.46
CA ASP A 482 -8.37 -22.83 16.83
C ASP A 482 -9.43 -22.05 16.07
N ASP A 483 -9.92 -20.94 16.62
CA ASP A 483 -10.87 -20.05 15.93
C ASP A 483 -10.28 -19.47 14.63
N VAL A 484 -9.01 -19.04 14.66
CA VAL A 484 -8.32 -18.46 13.50
C VAL A 484 -8.18 -19.48 12.36
N VAL A 485 -7.83 -20.73 12.68
CA VAL A 485 -7.57 -21.77 11.68
C VAL A 485 -8.79 -22.64 11.35
N SER A 486 -9.92 -22.42 12.04
CA SER A 486 -11.14 -23.21 11.86
C SER A 486 -11.59 -23.36 10.40
N PRO A 487 -11.50 -22.35 9.51
CA PRO A 487 -11.94 -22.49 8.11
C PRO A 487 -11.07 -23.45 7.30
N MET A 488 -9.85 -23.77 7.76
CA MET A 488 -8.97 -24.75 7.13
C MET A 488 -9.34 -26.20 7.48
N GLY A 489 -10.27 -26.42 8.40
CA GLY A 489 -10.62 -27.75 8.90
C GLY A 489 -9.52 -28.40 9.75
N VAL A 490 -8.60 -27.61 10.33
CA VAL A 490 -7.55 -28.08 11.23
C VAL A 490 -7.65 -27.41 12.59
N SER A 491 -7.00 -27.97 13.60
CA SER A 491 -6.81 -27.35 14.91
C SER A 491 -5.38 -26.87 15.11
N TRP A 492 -5.16 -25.97 16.07
CA TRP A 492 -3.86 -25.57 16.58
C TRP A 492 -3.00 -26.77 16.98
N ALA A 493 -3.61 -27.80 17.58
CA ALA A 493 -2.95 -29.07 17.87
C ALA A 493 -2.56 -29.82 16.59
N GLY A 494 -3.49 -29.94 15.63
CA GLY A 494 -3.28 -30.64 14.36
C GLY A 494 -2.21 -30.02 13.46
N LEU A 495 -1.94 -28.71 13.57
CA LEU A 495 -0.83 -28.07 12.84
C LEU A 495 0.55 -28.68 13.16
N ARG A 496 0.70 -29.45 14.24
CA ARG A 496 1.94 -30.19 14.54
C ARG A 496 2.25 -31.26 13.48
N ASP A 497 1.24 -31.82 12.84
CA ASP A 497 1.39 -32.84 11.80
C ASP A 497 1.76 -32.24 10.44
N HIS A 498 1.83 -30.91 10.36
CA HIS A 498 2.18 -30.14 9.16
C HIS A 498 3.41 -29.24 9.41
N PRO A 499 4.61 -29.82 9.64
CA PRO A 499 5.80 -29.06 10.03
C PRO A 499 6.28 -28.06 8.96
N HIS A 500 5.89 -28.23 7.70
CA HIS A 500 6.19 -27.30 6.60
C HIS A 500 5.10 -26.25 6.35
N GLY A 501 4.03 -26.27 7.15
CA GLY A 501 2.88 -25.38 7.02
C GLY A 501 1.88 -25.82 5.94
N LEU A 502 0.66 -25.30 6.06
CA LEU A 502 -0.44 -25.44 5.10
C LEU A 502 -0.56 -24.16 4.28
N ASP A 503 -1.18 -24.22 3.11
CA ASP A 503 -1.48 -23.02 2.34
C ASP A 503 -2.49 -22.13 3.07
N ALA A 504 -2.18 -20.84 3.21
CA ALA A 504 -3.04 -19.85 3.84
C ALA A 504 -4.11 -19.30 2.89
N HIS A 505 -4.02 -19.65 1.61
CA HIS A 505 -4.95 -19.20 0.58
C HIS A 505 -5.44 -20.39 -0.23
N ALA A 506 -6.70 -20.34 -0.66
CA ALA A 506 -7.20 -21.27 -1.66
C ALA A 506 -6.41 -21.08 -2.97
N PRO A 507 -6.23 -22.14 -3.78
CA PRO A 507 -5.74 -21.98 -5.14
C PRO A 507 -6.61 -20.97 -5.89
N ALA A 508 -5.98 -20.04 -6.60
CA ALA A 508 -6.69 -19.06 -7.39
C ALA A 508 -6.15 -18.97 -8.81
N GLY A 509 -7.06 -18.70 -9.75
CA GLY A 509 -6.72 -18.41 -11.13
C GLY A 509 -6.18 -17.00 -11.31
N TYR A 510 -5.90 -16.69 -12.56
CA TYR A 510 -5.51 -15.37 -13.04
C TYR A 510 -6.73 -14.50 -13.32
N GLU A 511 -6.49 -13.22 -13.59
CA GLU A 511 -7.49 -12.25 -14.04
C GLU A 511 -8.74 -12.25 -13.16
N LYS A 512 -8.55 -12.23 -11.84
CA LYS A 512 -9.65 -12.30 -10.85
C LYS A 512 -10.66 -11.16 -11.02
N HIS A 513 -10.19 -10.01 -11.51
CA HIS A 513 -11.02 -8.86 -11.86
C HIS A 513 -11.99 -9.16 -13.01
N ALA A 514 -11.62 -10.06 -13.93
CA ALA A 514 -12.44 -10.46 -15.07
C ALA A 514 -13.40 -11.62 -14.77
N GLN A 515 -13.22 -12.31 -13.63
CA GLN A 515 -14.14 -13.34 -13.19
C GLN A 515 -15.52 -12.73 -12.91
N ARG A 516 -16.58 -13.53 -13.10
CA ARG A 516 -17.95 -13.08 -12.84
C ARG A 516 -18.35 -13.33 -11.38
N ASP A 517 -19.16 -12.43 -10.85
CA ASP A 517 -19.87 -12.61 -9.59
C ASP A 517 -21.14 -13.47 -9.75
N GLU A 518 -21.90 -13.62 -8.67
CA GLU A 518 -23.15 -14.39 -8.64
C GLU A 518 -24.26 -13.80 -9.52
N HIS A 519 -24.15 -12.52 -9.90
CA HIS A 519 -25.09 -11.81 -10.78
C HIS A 519 -24.60 -11.76 -12.24
N GLY A 520 -23.46 -12.38 -12.53
CA GLY A 520 -22.87 -12.41 -13.85
C GLY A 520 -22.14 -11.12 -14.24
N ALA A 521 -22.00 -10.14 -13.34
CA ALA A 521 -21.19 -8.94 -13.56
C ALA A 521 -19.70 -9.26 -13.32
N PRO A 522 -18.76 -8.56 -13.97
CA PRO A 522 -17.34 -8.72 -13.65
C PRO A 522 -17.07 -8.27 -12.21
N LYS A 523 -16.28 -9.04 -11.46
CA LYS A 523 -15.87 -8.68 -10.10
C LYS A 523 -15.14 -7.34 -10.03
N GLY A 524 -14.41 -6.98 -11.09
CA GLY A 524 -13.67 -5.73 -11.18
C GLY A 524 -12.52 -5.64 -10.16
N PHE A 525 -12.04 -4.42 -9.97
CA PHE A 525 -11.04 -4.07 -8.96
C PHE A 525 -11.74 -3.49 -7.73
N ALA A 526 -11.21 -3.74 -6.53
CA ALA A 526 -11.77 -3.21 -5.26
C ALA A 526 -11.47 -1.71 -5.06
N THR A 527 -11.80 -0.92 -6.06
CA THR A 527 -11.65 0.55 -6.16
C THR A 527 -13.03 1.18 -6.24
N THR A 528 -13.11 2.51 -6.13
CA THR A 528 -14.41 3.21 -6.20
C THR A 528 -15.08 3.08 -7.56
N SER A 529 -14.29 2.97 -8.63
CA SER A 529 -14.78 2.79 -9.98
C SER A 529 -14.97 1.34 -10.40
N GLY A 530 -14.53 0.34 -9.63
CA GLY A 530 -14.49 -1.05 -10.10
C GLY A 530 -13.38 -1.34 -11.13
N LYS A 531 -12.52 -0.35 -11.43
CA LYS A 531 -11.44 -0.40 -12.42
C LYS A 531 -10.10 0.01 -11.82
N VAL A 532 -9.00 -0.24 -12.51
CA VAL A 532 -7.72 0.41 -12.19
C VAL A 532 -7.86 1.93 -12.36
N GLU A 533 -7.63 2.67 -11.27
CA GLU A 533 -7.80 4.12 -11.27
C GLU A 533 -6.48 4.81 -11.63
N ILE A 534 -6.33 5.20 -12.90
CA ILE A 534 -5.26 6.09 -13.37
C ILE A 534 -5.51 7.51 -12.84
N PHE A 535 -6.77 7.95 -12.91
CA PHE A 535 -7.25 9.20 -12.32
C PHE A 535 -8.04 8.91 -11.04
N LEU A 536 -7.63 9.50 -9.92
CA LEU A 536 -8.26 9.32 -8.62
C LEU A 536 -9.26 10.46 -8.33
N ASP A 537 -10.54 10.26 -8.68
CA ASP A 537 -11.59 11.25 -8.39
C ASP A 537 -11.74 11.52 -6.88
N SER A 538 -11.45 10.51 -6.06
CA SER A 538 -11.38 10.63 -4.60
C SER A 538 -10.29 11.60 -4.13
N TRP A 539 -9.14 11.64 -4.81
CA TRP A 539 -8.07 12.57 -4.48
C TRP A 539 -8.37 13.98 -4.96
N ALA A 540 -8.95 14.11 -6.17
CA ALA A 540 -9.44 15.39 -6.67
C ALA A 540 -10.47 16.01 -5.71
N ALA A 541 -11.35 15.20 -5.12
CA ALA A 541 -12.32 15.66 -4.11
C ALA A 541 -11.67 16.24 -2.84
N HIS A 542 -10.43 15.86 -2.53
CA HIS A 542 -9.63 16.38 -1.42
C HIS A 542 -8.59 17.41 -1.85
N GLY A 543 -8.63 17.88 -3.11
CA GLY A 543 -7.66 18.85 -3.63
C GLY A 543 -6.24 18.30 -3.83
N ALA A 544 -6.07 16.97 -3.82
CA ALA A 544 -4.80 16.31 -4.11
C ALA A 544 -4.67 16.00 -5.60
N ASP A 545 -3.44 15.82 -6.09
CA ASP A 545 -3.18 15.52 -7.51
C ASP A 545 -3.82 14.18 -7.91
N PRO A 546 -4.85 14.17 -8.78
CA PRO A 546 -5.55 12.92 -9.13
C PRO A 546 -4.80 12.06 -10.14
N LEU A 547 -3.83 12.63 -10.84
CA LEU A 547 -2.93 11.95 -11.77
C LEU A 547 -1.55 11.74 -11.14
N PRO A 548 -0.77 10.75 -11.62
CA PRO A 548 0.64 10.67 -11.27
C PRO A 548 1.39 11.86 -11.86
N VAL A 549 1.77 12.82 -11.03
CA VAL A 549 2.60 13.98 -11.41
C VAL A 549 3.95 13.89 -10.72
N TYR A 550 4.99 14.43 -11.35
CA TYR A 550 6.30 14.54 -10.70
C TYR A 550 6.36 15.80 -9.83
N ARG A 551 6.86 15.64 -8.60
CA ARG A 551 7.28 16.75 -7.73
C ARG A 551 8.72 16.50 -7.33
N GLU A 552 9.57 17.51 -7.46
CA GLU A 552 10.95 17.44 -6.96
C GLU A 552 10.95 17.18 -5.44
N PRO A 553 11.90 16.37 -4.90
CA PRO A 553 12.05 16.21 -3.45
C PRO A 553 12.11 17.57 -2.74
N ALA A 554 11.49 17.67 -1.55
CA ALA A 554 11.31 18.95 -0.85
C ALA A 554 12.64 19.62 -0.51
N GLU A 555 13.68 18.84 -0.27
CA GLU A 555 15.07 19.27 -0.16
C GLU A 555 15.89 18.56 -1.23
N SER A 556 16.46 19.32 -2.16
CA SER A 556 17.25 18.79 -3.27
C SER A 556 18.13 19.86 -3.91
N LEU A 557 19.06 19.45 -4.78
CA LEU A 557 19.86 20.37 -5.59
C LEU A 557 19.03 21.32 -6.46
N ARG A 558 17.77 20.98 -6.76
CA ARG A 558 16.87 21.77 -7.61
C ARG A 558 15.84 22.57 -6.80
N SER A 559 15.26 21.98 -5.76
CA SER A 559 14.20 22.65 -4.96
C SER A 559 14.76 23.60 -3.91
N THR A 560 15.97 23.34 -3.40
CA THR A 560 16.63 24.16 -2.36
C THR A 560 18.10 24.44 -2.68
N PRO A 561 18.41 25.13 -3.80
CA PRO A 561 19.79 25.33 -4.27
C PRO A 561 20.68 26.07 -3.27
N GLU A 562 20.11 27.00 -2.48
CA GLU A 562 20.83 27.70 -1.42
C GLU A 562 21.24 26.76 -0.28
N LEU A 563 20.37 25.80 0.08
CA LEU A 563 20.68 24.78 1.08
C LEU A 563 21.73 23.81 0.52
N ALA A 564 21.61 23.42 -0.75
CA ALA A 564 22.57 22.56 -1.43
C ALA A 564 23.97 23.18 -1.52
N ALA A 565 24.09 24.51 -1.65
CA ALA A 565 25.40 25.17 -1.61
C ALA A 565 26.11 24.96 -0.27
N ARG A 566 25.35 24.83 0.83
CA ARG A 566 25.89 24.55 2.17
C ARG A 566 25.98 23.04 2.48
N PHE A 567 25.06 22.25 1.95
CA PHE A 567 24.96 20.80 2.13
C PHE A 567 24.86 20.10 0.76
N PRO A 568 26.00 19.91 0.06
CA PRO A 568 26.01 19.53 -1.36
C PRO A 568 25.74 18.05 -1.64
N LEU A 569 25.45 17.25 -0.61
CA LEU A 569 25.26 15.81 -0.74
C LEU A 569 23.77 15.48 -0.75
N VAL A 570 23.36 14.64 -1.71
CA VAL A 570 22.01 14.05 -1.82
C VAL A 570 22.08 12.59 -1.46
#